data_AF-A0A7C5RZ14-F1
#
_entry.id   AF-A0A7C5RZ14-F1
#
_cell.length_a   1.000
_cell.length_b   1.000
_cell.length_c   1.000
_cell.angle_alpha   90.00
_cell.angle_beta   90.00
_cell.angle_gamma   90.00
#
_symmetry.space_group_name_H-M   'P 1'
#
loop_
_entity.id
_entity.type
_entity.pdbx_description
1 polymer ?
#
loop_
_entity_poly.entity_id
_entity_poly.type
_entity_poly.pdbx_seq_one_letter_code
_entity_poly.pdbx_strand_id
1 'polypeptide(L)'
;MKIVKFIIALSVIPMIVYANNDIEITKAFELYKAQKYGDSIKICEDVLQRDRDNVDANYVAGISHFMLGNYQEAERFFTKLQTLNPYNYEVVRYIAISKYHNGDFKGSIANFERIPRYTEDPLILVYLALNYNRLEDKDNLQMTIDKIDKNSKITHENKKEFLSIIRKSMSGDLQGTLTDLKSLRDKYQNQFVISSKIISIEKNTKSDSSDNLRLMIAVNEVFDTNVLLYPDKDPIKPADIKYGERYDYRTEARYSIGYRLVNTSSNMFGIIYNGYQGMNSNLHQYNFNWNDLQLNYRFIKPSFYAGLKYDYTYDFYSNDFKGYSFGHLLTPELGYITGDLIISVGSNVALRHYFEKVYSPDFDRSSLLIDPYLSFNYSFSPSLTLFNKDSFGINNSEGDAWKYMRPDLKLGLNYRYGRSIVLTMSGGFSYYIFSEKISNPDYLKDNKAEARNDKRITFDTTIDFRLYSDKIYLNTGYSLLLNMSNVDSGIYNFSRHIASLGVKFVY
;
A
#
# COMPACT_ATOMS: atom_id res chain seq x y z
N MET A 1 4.46 -2.07 37.33
CA MET A 1 3.16 -1.36 37.22
C MET A 1 3.25 0.12 36.79
N LYS A 2 4.38 0.83 36.95
CA LYS A 2 4.53 2.24 36.49
C LYS A 2 4.83 2.40 34.98
N ILE A 3 5.48 1.40 34.34
CA ILE A 3 5.80 1.42 32.91
C ILE A 3 4.56 1.21 32.03
N VAL A 4 3.62 0.35 32.44
CA VAL A 4 2.36 0.11 31.71
C VAL A 4 1.47 1.36 31.72
N LYS A 5 1.44 2.13 32.82
CA LYS A 5 0.72 3.41 32.89
C LYS A 5 1.41 4.53 32.09
N PHE A 6 2.74 4.52 31.97
CA PHE A 6 3.49 5.48 31.14
C PHE A 6 3.33 5.20 29.65
N ILE A 7 3.27 3.92 29.25
CA ILE A 7 3.01 3.50 27.85
C ILE A 7 1.56 3.79 27.45
N ILE A 8 0.58 3.58 28.33
CA ILE A 8 -0.83 3.96 28.07
C ILE A 8 -1.00 5.49 28.06
N ALA A 9 -0.27 6.24 28.89
CA ALA A 9 -0.30 7.71 28.82
C ALA A 9 0.32 8.25 27.51
N LEU A 10 1.41 7.66 27.03
CA LEU A 10 2.04 8.06 25.76
C LEU A 10 1.27 7.61 24.50
N SER A 11 0.47 6.54 24.57
CA SER A 11 -0.34 6.08 23.44
C SER A 11 -1.67 6.83 23.29
N VAL A 12 -2.17 7.45 24.36
CA VAL A 12 -3.50 8.08 24.39
C VAL A 12 -3.43 9.61 24.23
N ILE A 13 -2.35 10.27 24.66
CA ILE A 13 -2.24 11.75 24.58
C ILE A 13 -2.14 12.29 23.14
N PRO A 14 -1.34 11.71 22.21
CA PRO A 14 -1.35 12.12 20.81
C PRO A 14 -2.67 11.78 20.12
N MET A 15 -3.31 10.68 20.54
CA MET A 15 -4.56 10.18 19.95
C MET A 15 -5.76 11.06 20.33
N ILE A 16 -5.83 11.61 21.54
CA ILE A 16 -6.89 12.54 21.96
C ILE A 16 -6.73 13.90 21.26
N VAL A 17 -5.50 14.36 21.02
CA VAL A 17 -5.23 15.64 20.34
C VAL A 17 -5.43 15.53 18.82
N TYR A 18 -5.06 14.41 18.19
CA TYR A 18 -5.33 14.18 16.75
C TYR A 18 -6.78 13.77 16.46
N ALA A 19 -7.40 12.88 17.25
CA ALA A 19 -8.76 12.43 16.99
C ALA A 19 -9.82 13.53 17.20
N ASN A 20 -9.60 14.47 18.14
CA ASN A 20 -10.52 15.60 18.30
C ASN A 20 -10.49 16.54 17.10
N ASN A 21 -9.32 16.85 16.53
CA ASN A 21 -9.21 17.70 15.36
C ASN A 21 -9.84 17.04 14.12
N ASP A 22 -9.62 15.75 13.89
CA ASP A 22 -10.21 15.02 12.75
C ASP A 22 -11.75 14.93 12.83
N ILE A 23 -12.32 14.73 14.03
CA ILE A 23 -13.78 14.71 14.24
C ILE A 23 -14.39 16.10 13.99
N GLU A 24 -13.74 17.16 14.47
CA GLU A 24 -14.22 18.55 14.31
C GLU A 24 -14.12 19.01 12.85
N ILE A 25 -13.02 18.68 12.16
CA ILE A 25 -12.88 18.97 10.73
C ILE A 25 -13.86 18.17 9.88
N THR A 26 -14.10 16.89 10.23
CA THR A 26 -15.16 16.10 9.58
C THR A 26 -16.51 16.78 9.75
N LYS A 27 -16.83 17.27 10.96
CA LYS A 27 -18.06 18.02 11.22
C LYS A 27 -18.12 19.34 10.44
N ALA A 28 -17.02 20.09 10.37
CA ALA A 28 -16.95 21.32 9.58
C ALA A 28 -17.20 21.04 8.08
N PHE A 29 -16.66 19.93 7.56
CA PHE A 29 -16.86 19.52 6.19
C PHE A 29 -18.30 19.06 5.91
N GLU A 30 -18.94 18.35 6.83
CA GLU A 30 -20.37 18.00 6.73
C GLU A 30 -21.26 19.26 6.76
N LEU A 31 -20.92 20.26 7.58
CA LEU A 31 -21.62 21.56 7.56
C LEU A 31 -21.42 22.29 6.24
N TYR A 32 -20.23 22.25 5.65
CA TYR A 32 -19.97 22.79 4.32
C TYR A 32 -20.83 22.10 3.25
N LYS A 33 -20.92 20.76 3.26
CA LYS A 33 -21.79 20.01 2.34
C LYS A 33 -23.27 20.35 2.52
N ALA A 34 -23.68 20.57 3.77
CA ALA A 34 -25.01 21.04 4.12
C ALA A 34 -25.24 22.53 3.78
N GLN A 35 -24.30 23.18 3.10
CA GLN A 35 -24.32 24.61 2.72
C GLN A 35 -24.38 25.57 3.92
N LYS A 36 -24.07 25.08 5.12
CA LYS A 36 -23.96 25.86 6.36
C LYS A 36 -22.55 26.41 6.50
N TYR A 37 -22.14 27.22 5.52
CA TYR A 37 -20.75 27.70 5.40
C TYR A 37 -20.29 28.53 6.60
N GLY A 38 -21.17 29.36 7.17
CA GLY A 38 -20.83 30.16 8.36
C GLY A 38 -20.54 29.31 9.60
N ASP A 39 -21.29 28.21 9.80
CA ASP A 39 -21.05 27.29 10.92
C ASP A 39 -19.82 26.42 10.67
N SER A 40 -19.57 26.03 9.42
CA SER A 40 -18.33 25.35 9.00
C SER A 40 -17.09 26.19 9.34
N ILE A 41 -17.11 27.48 8.99
CA ILE A 41 -16.01 28.42 9.28
C ILE A 41 -15.73 28.50 10.77
N LYS A 42 -16.76 28.65 11.63
CA LYS A 42 -16.57 28.73 13.09
C LYS A 42 -15.81 27.52 13.65
N ILE A 43 -16.18 26.31 13.21
CA ILE A 43 -15.49 25.09 13.65
C ILE A 43 -14.04 25.08 13.15
N CYS A 44 -13.81 25.49 11.89
CA CYS A 44 -12.45 25.60 11.36
C CYS A 44 -11.62 26.64 12.12
N GLU A 45 -12.18 27.79 12.49
CA GLU A 45 -11.49 28.82 13.29
C GLU A 45 -11.09 28.28 14.67
N ASP A 46 -11.97 27.53 15.33
CA ASP A 46 -11.68 26.90 16.63
C ASP A 46 -10.54 25.87 16.52
N VAL A 47 -10.47 25.13 15.41
CA VAL A 47 -9.35 24.21 15.13
C VAL A 47 -8.06 24.99 14.84
N LEU A 48 -8.14 26.05 14.03
CA LEU A 48 -7.00 26.88 13.65
C LEU A 48 -6.42 27.71 14.80
N GLN A 49 -7.20 27.99 15.85
CA GLN A 49 -6.69 28.60 17.07
C GLN A 49 -5.72 27.67 17.81
N ARG A 50 -5.97 26.35 17.76
CA ARG A 50 -5.14 25.31 18.38
C ARG A 50 -3.99 24.87 17.48
N ASP A 51 -4.24 24.81 16.18
CA ASP A 51 -3.28 24.40 15.16
C ASP A 51 -3.41 25.32 13.92
N ARG A 52 -2.60 26.38 13.89
CA ARG A 52 -2.69 27.44 12.87
C ARG A 52 -2.37 26.97 11.44
N ASP A 53 -1.61 25.89 11.32
CA ASP A 53 -1.14 25.34 10.05
C ASP A 53 -1.89 24.06 9.65
N ASN A 54 -2.99 23.73 10.36
CA ASN A 54 -3.83 22.60 10.04
C ASN A 54 -4.35 22.68 8.59
N VAL A 55 -3.92 21.72 7.76
CA VAL A 55 -4.15 21.74 6.30
C VAL A 55 -5.64 21.64 5.99
N ASP A 56 -6.34 20.72 6.66
CA ASP A 56 -7.75 20.46 6.38
C ASP A 56 -8.64 21.60 6.90
N ALA A 57 -8.31 22.17 8.07
CA ALA A 57 -9.01 23.34 8.60
C ALA A 57 -8.83 24.58 7.70
N ASN A 58 -7.61 24.84 7.24
CA ASN A 58 -7.34 25.94 6.29
C ASN A 58 -8.07 25.70 4.95
N TYR A 59 -8.17 24.44 4.49
CA TYR A 59 -8.87 24.11 3.24
C TYR A 59 -10.40 24.26 3.37
N VAL A 60 -10.99 23.67 4.41
CA VAL A 60 -12.44 23.75 4.67
C VAL A 60 -12.87 25.19 4.97
N ALA A 61 -12.06 25.97 5.68
CA ALA A 61 -12.28 27.41 5.84
C ALA A 61 -12.20 28.13 4.48
N GLY A 62 -11.15 27.88 3.69
CA GLY A 62 -10.96 28.48 2.38
C GLY A 62 -12.14 28.25 1.43
N ILE A 63 -12.60 27.01 1.28
CA ILE A 63 -13.76 26.70 0.42
C ILE A 63 -15.05 27.26 1.00
N SER A 64 -15.22 27.33 2.33
CA SER A 64 -16.42 27.90 2.95
C SER A 64 -16.50 29.41 2.77
N HIS A 65 -15.37 30.12 2.92
CA HIS A 65 -15.28 31.55 2.58
C HIS A 65 -15.50 31.79 1.09
N PHE A 66 -14.95 30.94 0.23
CA PHE A 66 -15.15 31.01 -1.21
C PHE A 66 -16.63 30.87 -1.60
N MET A 67 -17.36 29.96 -0.95
CA MET A 67 -18.79 29.76 -1.19
C MET A 67 -19.66 30.92 -0.69
N LEU A 68 -19.24 31.60 0.37
CA LEU A 68 -19.89 32.83 0.84
C LEU A 68 -19.56 34.06 -0.02
N GLY A 69 -18.69 33.94 -1.02
CA GLY A 69 -18.22 35.08 -1.82
C GLY A 69 -17.20 35.96 -1.09
N ASN A 70 -16.64 35.48 0.03
CA ASN A 70 -15.61 36.16 0.79
C ASN A 70 -14.23 35.89 0.17
N TYR A 71 -14.03 36.34 -1.08
CA TYR A 71 -12.89 35.97 -1.91
C TYR A 71 -11.53 36.43 -1.36
N GLN A 72 -11.46 37.55 -0.65
CA GLN A 72 -10.23 38.00 0.03
C GLN A 72 -9.79 37.01 1.13
N GLU A 73 -10.74 36.56 1.96
CA GLU A 73 -10.45 35.59 3.03
C GLU A 73 -10.17 34.20 2.45
N ALA A 74 -10.92 33.78 1.43
CA ALA A 74 -10.66 32.55 0.70
C ALA A 74 -9.22 32.53 0.16
N GLU A 75 -8.80 33.60 -0.54
CA GLU A 75 -7.43 33.76 -1.03
C GLU A 75 -6.40 33.65 0.09
N ARG A 76 -6.65 34.27 1.26
CA ARG A 76 -5.74 34.20 2.42
C ARG A 76 -5.54 32.76 2.90
N PHE A 77 -6.63 32.01 3.08
CA PHE A 77 -6.57 30.61 3.53
C PHE A 77 -5.91 29.71 2.46
N PHE A 78 -6.25 29.88 1.19
CA PHE A 78 -5.63 29.12 0.11
C PHE A 78 -4.16 29.48 -0.11
N THR A 79 -3.74 30.73 0.11
CA THR A 79 -2.34 31.13 -0.02
C THR A 79 -1.47 30.43 1.03
N LYS A 80 -1.98 30.27 2.27
CA LYS A 80 -1.30 29.43 3.28
C LYS A 80 -1.14 28.00 2.78
N LEU A 81 -2.19 27.41 2.21
CA LEU A 81 -2.10 26.06 1.64
C LEU A 81 -1.14 25.96 0.46
N GLN A 82 -1.04 27.01 -0.37
CA GLN A 82 -0.09 27.08 -1.47
C GLN A 82 1.35 27.16 -0.96
N THR A 83 1.62 27.81 0.18
CA THR A 83 2.96 27.79 0.80
C THR A 83 3.34 26.40 1.31
N LEU A 84 2.36 25.62 1.80
CA LEU A 84 2.57 24.26 2.29
C LEU A 84 2.65 23.23 1.17
N ASN A 85 1.94 23.43 0.05
CA ASN A 85 2.04 22.62 -1.16
C ASN A 85 1.92 23.50 -2.42
N PRO A 86 3.04 23.95 -3.00
CA PRO A 86 3.04 24.81 -4.19
C PRO A 86 2.45 24.15 -5.45
N TYR A 87 2.26 22.82 -5.45
CA TYR A 87 1.79 22.04 -6.59
C TYR A 87 0.32 21.59 -6.47
N ASN A 88 -0.41 22.06 -5.45
CA ASN A 88 -1.85 21.81 -5.38
C ASN A 88 -2.60 22.73 -6.36
N TYR A 89 -2.79 22.25 -7.60
CA TYR A 89 -3.42 23.03 -8.66
C TYR A 89 -4.91 23.34 -8.42
N GLU A 90 -5.59 22.62 -7.53
CA GLU A 90 -6.94 22.97 -7.11
C GLU A 90 -6.93 24.20 -6.18
N VAL A 91 -6.01 24.25 -5.21
CA VAL A 91 -5.79 25.43 -4.37
C VAL A 91 -5.34 26.62 -5.23
N VAL A 92 -4.42 26.41 -6.19
CA VAL A 92 -3.99 27.44 -7.14
C VAL A 92 -5.18 27.96 -7.97
N ARG A 93 -6.11 27.08 -8.37
CA ARG A 93 -7.34 27.46 -9.08
C ARG A 93 -8.26 28.31 -8.21
N TYR A 94 -8.49 27.93 -6.95
CA TYR A 94 -9.29 28.74 -6.03
C TYR A 94 -8.66 30.10 -5.75
N ILE A 95 -7.33 30.20 -5.67
CA ILE A 95 -6.60 31.48 -5.58
C ILE A 95 -6.84 32.30 -6.85
N ALA A 96 -6.68 31.69 -8.03
CA ALA A 96 -6.86 32.39 -9.31
C ALA A 96 -8.28 32.96 -9.49
N ILE A 97 -9.31 32.17 -9.12
CA ILE A 97 -10.70 32.63 -9.17
C ILE A 97 -10.95 33.72 -8.09
N SER A 98 -10.42 33.54 -6.89
CA SER A 98 -10.53 34.55 -5.83
C SER A 98 -9.90 35.88 -6.24
N LYS A 99 -8.71 35.85 -6.86
CA LYS A 99 -8.02 37.01 -7.44
C LYS A 99 -8.84 37.69 -8.52
N TYR A 100 -9.49 36.93 -9.42
CA TYR A 100 -10.40 37.49 -10.42
C TYR A 100 -11.54 38.28 -9.76
N HIS A 101 -12.19 37.70 -8.75
CA HIS A 101 -13.28 38.39 -8.03
C HIS A 101 -12.79 39.55 -7.16
N ASN A 102 -11.55 39.51 -6.68
CA ASN A 102 -10.89 40.61 -5.98
C ASN A 102 -10.39 41.73 -6.92
N GLY A 103 -10.49 41.54 -8.25
CA GLY A 103 -10.03 42.51 -9.26
C GLY A 103 -8.55 42.41 -9.63
N ASP A 104 -7.80 41.46 -9.07
CA ASP A 104 -6.41 41.16 -9.43
C ASP A 104 -6.37 40.27 -10.69
N PHE A 105 -6.73 40.86 -11.85
CA PHE A 105 -6.83 40.11 -13.09
C PHE A 105 -5.48 39.57 -13.59
N LYS A 106 -4.41 40.34 -13.41
CA LYS A 106 -3.05 39.92 -13.79
C LYS A 106 -2.57 38.75 -12.91
N GLY A 107 -2.77 38.82 -11.60
CA GLY A 107 -2.44 37.74 -10.69
C GLY A 107 -3.33 36.50 -10.86
N SER A 108 -4.59 36.68 -11.28
CA SER A 108 -5.49 35.59 -11.66
C SER A 108 -4.93 34.82 -12.86
N ILE A 109 -4.59 35.52 -13.96
CA ILE A 109 -3.97 34.92 -15.15
C ILE A 109 -2.70 34.16 -14.76
N ALA A 110 -1.80 34.79 -14.02
CA ALA A 110 -0.53 34.17 -13.62
C ALA A 110 -0.74 32.88 -12.81
N ASN A 111 -1.76 32.80 -11.94
CA ASN A 111 -2.05 31.57 -11.21
C ASN A 111 -2.70 30.51 -12.10
N PHE A 112 -3.57 30.87 -13.04
CA PHE A 112 -4.13 29.92 -14.00
C PHE A 112 -3.06 29.32 -14.92
N GLU A 113 -2.13 30.13 -15.41
CA GLU A 113 -1.07 29.67 -16.32
C GLU A 113 -0.04 28.76 -15.64
N ARG A 114 0.05 28.81 -14.30
CA ARG A 114 0.85 27.87 -13.50
C ARG A 114 0.27 26.47 -13.44
N ILE A 115 -1.00 26.28 -13.81
CA ILE A 115 -1.65 24.96 -13.82
C ILE A 115 -1.23 24.19 -15.09
N PRO A 116 -0.63 22.99 -14.99
CA PRO A 116 -0.29 22.18 -16.15
C PRO A 116 -1.53 21.88 -17.00
N ARG A 117 -1.38 22.00 -18.33
CA ARG A 117 -2.48 21.78 -19.28
C ARG A 117 -3.71 22.66 -19.02
N TYR A 118 -3.55 23.85 -18.44
CA TYR A 118 -4.66 24.78 -18.19
C TYR A 118 -5.51 25.08 -19.45
N THR A 119 -4.91 24.99 -20.63
CA THR A 119 -5.58 25.17 -21.93
C THR A 119 -6.56 24.05 -22.28
N GLU A 120 -6.52 22.93 -21.55
CA GLU A 120 -7.48 21.82 -21.72
C GLU A 120 -8.67 21.95 -20.75
N ASP A 121 -8.58 22.81 -19.73
CA ASP A 121 -9.63 22.99 -18.72
C ASP A 121 -10.62 24.09 -19.15
N PRO A 122 -11.89 23.75 -19.40
CA PRO A 122 -12.84 24.71 -19.94
C PRO A 122 -13.18 25.84 -18.96
N LEU A 123 -13.18 25.56 -17.65
CA LEU A 123 -13.47 26.57 -16.63
C LEU A 123 -12.32 27.59 -16.58
N ILE A 124 -11.08 27.12 -16.66
CA ILE A 124 -9.90 28.00 -16.69
C ILE A 124 -9.92 28.88 -17.96
N LEU A 125 -10.24 28.30 -19.13
CA LEU A 125 -10.35 29.08 -20.37
C LEU A 125 -11.41 30.19 -20.28
N VAL A 126 -12.56 29.92 -19.66
CA VAL A 126 -13.59 30.94 -19.42
C VAL A 126 -13.06 32.06 -18.53
N TYR A 127 -12.44 31.74 -17.39
CA TYR A 127 -11.87 32.77 -16.52
C TYR A 127 -10.70 33.53 -17.16
N LEU A 128 -9.87 32.89 -17.99
CA LEU A 128 -8.84 33.59 -18.75
C LEU A 128 -9.44 34.57 -19.75
N ALA A 129 -10.46 34.17 -20.52
CA ALA A 129 -11.16 35.07 -21.42
C ALA A 129 -11.78 36.26 -20.66
N LEU A 130 -12.37 36.01 -19.48
CA LEU A 130 -12.92 37.08 -18.64
C LEU A 130 -11.83 38.02 -18.12
N ASN A 131 -10.69 37.50 -17.67
CA ASN A 131 -9.54 38.32 -17.25
C ASN A 131 -9.02 39.18 -18.42
N TYR A 132 -8.83 38.61 -19.61
CA TYR A 132 -8.38 39.36 -20.79
C TYR A 132 -9.39 40.43 -21.23
N ASN A 133 -10.70 40.13 -21.15
CA ASN A 133 -11.75 41.12 -21.40
C ASN A 133 -11.69 42.28 -20.38
N ARG A 134 -11.45 41.98 -19.09
CA ARG A 134 -11.29 43.01 -18.03
C ARG A 134 -10.02 43.84 -18.17
N LEU A 135 -8.97 43.28 -18.78
CA LEU A 135 -7.72 43.96 -19.08
C LEU A 135 -7.72 44.65 -20.46
N GLU A 136 -8.84 44.59 -21.20
CA GLU A 136 -8.97 45.10 -22.57
C GLU A 136 -7.96 44.51 -23.58
N ASP A 137 -7.42 43.31 -23.27
CA ASP A 137 -6.50 42.57 -24.12
C ASP A 137 -7.26 41.77 -25.19
N LYS A 138 -7.57 42.46 -26.29
CA LYS A 138 -8.40 41.92 -27.38
C LYS A 138 -7.75 40.73 -28.08
N ASP A 139 -6.42 40.70 -28.18
CA ASP A 139 -5.68 39.67 -28.90
C ASP A 139 -5.74 38.34 -28.13
N ASN A 140 -5.38 38.35 -26.83
CA ASN A 140 -5.44 37.14 -26.01
C ASN A 140 -6.88 36.70 -25.72
N LEU A 141 -7.83 37.64 -25.64
CA LEU A 141 -9.26 37.32 -25.58
C LEU A 141 -9.70 36.50 -26.79
N GLN A 142 -9.41 36.98 -28.00
CA GLN A 142 -9.79 36.29 -29.24
C GLN A 142 -9.10 34.92 -29.36
N MET A 143 -7.81 34.84 -29.02
CA MET A 143 -7.08 33.57 -29.00
C MET A 143 -7.69 32.55 -28.01
N THR A 144 -8.18 33.03 -26.87
CA THR A 144 -8.81 32.16 -25.86
C THR A 144 -10.20 31.68 -26.31
N ILE A 145 -10.99 32.55 -26.95
CA ILE A 145 -12.26 32.19 -27.59
C ILE A 145 -12.05 31.12 -28.66
N ASP A 146 -11.05 31.30 -29.52
CA ASP A 146 -10.66 30.32 -30.53
C ASP A 146 -10.28 28.96 -29.94
N LYS A 147 -9.54 28.96 -28.82
CA LYS A 147 -9.19 27.73 -28.07
C LYS A 147 -10.45 27.02 -27.56
N ILE A 148 -11.42 27.76 -27.02
CA ILE A 148 -12.70 27.18 -26.55
C ILE A 148 -13.47 26.56 -27.72
N ASP A 149 -13.55 27.27 -28.85
CA ASP A 149 -14.33 26.84 -30.01
C ASP A 149 -13.71 25.61 -30.72
N LYS A 150 -12.38 25.58 -30.84
CA LYS A 150 -11.64 24.49 -31.50
C LYS A 150 -11.40 23.26 -30.61
N ASN A 151 -11.58 23.35 -29.29
CA ASN A 151 -11.30 22.23 -28.39
C ASN A 151 -12.33 21.10 -28.57
N SER A 152 -11.89 19.96 -29.12
CA SER A 152 -12.73 18.79 -29.39
C SER A 152 -13.17 18.04 -28.13
N LYS A 153 -12.54 18.29 -26.97
CA LYS A 153 -12.91 17.70 -25.68
C LYS A 153 -14.10 18.42 -25.02
N ILE A 154 -14.51 19.58 -25.53
CA ILE A 154 -15.65 20.33 -25.02
C ILE A 154 -16.90 20.00 -25.86
N THR A 155 -17.96 19.54 -25.21
CA THR A 155 -19.23 19.25 -25.89
C THR A 155 -19.81 20.51 -26.53
N HIS A 156 -20.56 20.35 -27.62
CA HIS A 156 -21.17 21.47 -28.34
C HIS A 156 -22.09 22.33 -27.43
N GLU A 157 -22.77 21.71 -26.48
CA GLU A 157 -23.63 22.37 -25.50
C GLU A 157 -22.81 23.21 -24.49
N ASN A 158 -21.72 22.66 -23.95
CA ASN A 158 -20.84 23.40 -23.04
C ASN A 158 -20.12 24.56 -23.76
N LYS A 159 -19.75 24.41 -25.04
CA LYS A 159 -19.18 25.52 -25.83
C LYS A 159 -20.16 26.70 -25.94
N LYS A 160 -21.44 26.43 -26.21
CA LYS A 160 -22.48 27.45 -26.29
C LYS A 160 -22.65 28.18 -24.95
N GLU A 161 -22.66 27.44 -23.86
CA GLU A 161 -22.73 27.97 -22.49
C GLU A 161 -21.54 28.90 -22.18
N PHE A 162 -20.30 28.43 -22.39
CA PHE A 162 -19.09 29.21 -22.14
C PHE A 162 -19.00 30.49 -22.99
N LEU A 163 -19.29 30.40 -24.29
CA LEU A 163 -19.28 31.55 -25.18
C LEU A 163 -20.38 32.55 -24.83
N SER A 164 -21.52 32.10 -24.28
CA SER A 164 -22.57 32.99 -23.79
C SER A 164 -22.09 33.84 -22.60
N ILE A 165 -21.38 33.23 -21.64
CA ILE A 165 -20.80 33.92 -20.47
C ILE A 165 -19.83 35.02 -20.92
N ILE A 166 -18.94 34.69 -21.87
CA ILE A 166 -17.96 35.63 -22.41
C ILE A 166 -18.65 36.78 -23.14
N ARG A 167 -19.67 36.49 -23.98
CA ARG A 167 -20.43 37.53 -24.70
C ARG A 167 -21.15 38.50 -23.75
N LYS A 168 -21.77 38.00 -22.67
CA LYS A 168 -22.40 38.84 -21.65
C LYS A 168 -21.39 39.75 -20.94
N SER A 169 -20.19 39.22 -20.67
CA SER A 169 -19.09 40.00 -20.09
C SER A 169 -18.62 41.11 -21.04
N MET A 170 -18.50 40.79 -22.34
CA MET A 170 -18.14 41.77 -23.38
C MET A 170 -19.21 42.85 -23.58
N SER A 171 -20.50 42.52 -23.40
CA SER A 171 -21.60 43.50 -23.46
C SER A 171 -21.75 44.33 -22.19
N GLY A 172 -20.92 44.11 -21.16
CA GLY A 172 -20.99 44.82 -19.88
C GLY A 172 -22.08 44.32 -18.93
N ASP A 173 -22.74 43.19 -19.22
CA ASP A 173 -23.75 42.58 -18.34
C ASP A 173 -23.08 41.81 -17.20
N LEU A 174 -22.58 42.56 -16.21
CA LEU A 174 -21.83 41.98 -15.09
C LEU A 174 -22.69 41.08 -14.21
N GLN A 175 -23.96 41.43 -14.03
CA GLN A 175 -24.88 40.67 -13.18
C GLN A 175 -25.25 39.34 -13.84
N GLY A 176 -25.52 39.33 -15.14
CA GLY A 176 -25.74 38.12 -15.92
C GLY A 176 -24.49 37.23 -15.96
N THR A 177 -23.30 37.81 -16.19
CA THR A 177 -22.04 37.06 -16.14
C THR A 177 -21.80 36.41 -14.78
N LEU A 178 -22.00 37.12 -13.66
CA LEU A 178 -21.82 36.56 -12.32
C LEU A 178 -22.83 35.45 -12.01
N THR A 179 -24.08 35.61 -12.47
CA THR A 179 -25.14 34.61 -12.29
C THR A 179 -24.80 33.33 -13.05
N ASP A 180 -24.39 33.45 -14.31
CA ASP A 180 -24.02 32.30 -15.13
C ASP A 180 -22.73 31.64 -14.62
N LEU A 181 -21.74 32.42 -14.16
CA LEU A 181 -20.52 31.88 -13.54
C LEU A 181 -20.83 31.11 -12.25
N LYS A 182 -21.81 31.57 -11.46
CA LYS A 182 -22.28 30.86 -10.27
C LYS A 182 -22.93 29.53 -10.65
N SER A 183 -23.81 29.52 -11.64
CA SER A 183 -24.43 28.30 -12.18
C SER A 183 -23.39 27.33 -12.73
N LEU A 184 -22.42 27.84 -13.49
CA LEU A 184 -21.31 27.07 -14.05
C LEU A 184 -20.48 26.44 -12.94
N ARG A 185 -20.10 27.25 -11.95
CA ARG A 185 -19.37 26.79 -10.76
C ARG A 185 -20.15 25.70 -10.05
N ASP A 186 -21.43 25.89 -9.73
CA ASP A 186 -22.23 24.92 -9.00
C ASP A 186 -22.39 23.59 -9.79
N LYS A 187 -22.51 23.66 -11.13
CA LYS A 187 -22.55 22.52 -12.06
C LYS A 187 -21.24 21.73 -12.07
N TYR A 188 -20.10 22.40 -12.18
CA TYR A 188 -18.79 21.73 -12.15
C TYR A 188 -18.39 21.36 -10.72
N GLN A 189 -18.79 22.09 -9.69
CA GLN A 189 -18.48 21.76 -8.30
C GLN A 189 -19.04 20.40 -7.87
N ASN A 190 -20.22 19.99 -8.34
CA ASN A 190 -20.74 18.64 -8.07
C ASN A 190 -19.98 17.51 -8.79
N GLN A 191 -19.27 17.78 -9.88
CA GLN A 191 -18.30 16.85 -10.46
C GLN A 191 -17.00 16.78 -9.63
N PHE A 192 -16.64 17.85 -8.94
CA PHE A 192 -15.39 17.99 -8.20
C PHE A 192 -15.53 17.73 -6.68
N VAL A 193 -16.75 17.71 -6.12
CA VAL A 193 -16.99 17.24 -4.75
C VAL A 193 -16.70 15.73 -4.65
N ILE A 194 -16.77 14.99 -5.76
CA ILE A 194 -16.29 13.59 -5.84
C ILE A 194 -14.75 13.51 -5.94
N SER A 195 -14.04 14.57 -6.34
CA SER A 195 -12.57 14.61 -6.32
C SER A 195 -11.97 15.09 -4.99
N SER A 196 -12.75 15.67 -4.07
CA SER A 196 -12.24 16.01 -2.73
C SER A 196 -11.99 14.78 -1.83
N LYS A 197 -12.56 13.61 -2.18
CA LYS A 197 -12.19 12.32 -1.59
C LYS A 197 -10.86 11.77 -2.14
N ILE A 198 -10.31 12.41 -3.18
CA ILE A 198 -9.03 12.06 -3.82
C ILE A 198 -7.89 12.94 -3.27
N ILE A 199 -8.18 14.09 -2.65
CA ILE A 199 -7.14 15.05 -2.24
C ILE A 199 -6.48 14.72 -0.88
N SER A 200 -7.10 13.89 -0.04
CA SER A 200 -6.39 13.24 1.08
C SER A 200 -5.64 11.96 0.68
N ILE A 201 -5.77 11.54 -0.59
CA ILE A 201 -5.18 10.31 -1.11
C ILE A 201 -3.96 10.59 -2.00
N GLU A 202 -3.74 11.79 -2.55
CA GLU A 202 -2.64 12.03 -3.51
C GLU A 202 -1.36 12.73 -2.96
N LYS A 203 -1.26 13.04 -1.67
CA LYS A 203 0.03 13.46 -1.08
C LYS A 203 0.89 12.25 -0.69
N ASN A 204 1.74 11.80 -1.62
CA ASN A 204 3.18 11.54 -1.40
C ASN A 204 3.84 10.61 -2.46
N THR A 205 3.60 10.88 -3.74
CA THR A 205 4.45 10.36 -4.84
C THR A 205 5.31 11.48 -5.45
N LYS A 206 6.19 12.08 -4.62
CA LYS A 206 7.60 12.39 -4.93
C LYS A 206 8.27 13.22 -3.81
N SER A 207 9.43 12.72 -3.37
CA SER A 207 10.51 13.39 -2.63
C SER A 207 10.48 13.32 -1.09
N ASP A 208 11.34 12.47 -0.54
CA ASP A 208 12.10 12.65 0.71
C ASP A 208 11.39 13.37 1.87
N SER A 209 10.43 12.69 2.50
CA SER A 209 10.22 12.75 3.95
C SER A 209 9.38 11.57 4.42
N SER A 210 9.51 11.26 5.69
CA SER A 210 9.14 10.02 6.36
C SER A 210 7.63 9.80 6.52
N ASP A 211 6.96 9.18 5.54
CA ASP A 211 5.66 8.55 5.82
C ASP A 211 5.90 7.32 6.68
N ASN A 212 5.58 7.50 7.95
CA ASN A 212 5.75 6.47 8.95
C ASN A 212 4.66 5.41 8.80
N LEU A 213 3.43 5.81 8.45
CA LEU A 213 2.32 4.89 8.23
C LEU A 213 2.35 4.30 6.81
N ARG A 214 2.03 3.00 6.71
CA ARG A 214 1.77 2.27 5.47
C ARG A 214 0.55 1.40 5.65
N LEU A 215 -0.36 1.45 4.69
CA LEU A 215 -1.53 0.59 4.66
C LEU A 215 -1.54 -0.21 3.36
N MET A 216 -1.95 -1.46 3.46
CA MET A 216 -2.05 -2.36 2.32
C MET A 216 -3.31 -3.19 2.45
N ILE A 217 -4.07 -3.29 1.38
CA ILE A 217 -5.16 -4.26 1.25
C ILE A 217 -5.02 -4.92 -0.11
N ALA A 218 -5.04 -6.25 -0.16
CA ALA A 218 -5.02 -7.02 -1.38
C ALA A 218 -6.19 -7.99 -1.37
N VAL A 219 -6.86 -8.13 -2.51
CA VAL A 219 -7.82 -9.21 -2.75
C VAL A 219 -7.38 -9.95 -3.99
N ASN A 220 -7.13 -11.25 -3.86
CA ASN A 220 -6.72 -12.10 -4.97
C ASN A 220 -7.69 -13.27 -5.12
N GLU A 221 -7.98 -13.64 -6.36
CA GLU A 221 -8.47 -14.96 -6.71
C GLU A 221 -7.28 -15.84 -7.09
N VAL A 222 -7.21 -17.01 -6.47
CA VAL A 222 -6.10 -17.95 -6.65
C VAL A 222 -6.66 -19.30 -7.06
N PHE A 223 -6.21 -19.79 -8.20
CA PHE A 223 -6.40 -21.17 -8.63
C PHE A 223 -5.16 -21.98 -8.26
N ASP A 224 -5.36 -23.05 -7.51
CA ASP A 224 -4.27 -23.88 -7.00
C ASP A 224 -4.56 -25.34 -7.29
N THR A 225 -3.66 -26.02 -8.02
CA THR A 225 -3.89 -27.41 -8.43
C THR A 225 -3.68 -28.44 -7.33
N ASN A 226 -3.14 -28.06 -6.17
CA ASN A 226 -2.82 -28.99 -5.09
C ASN A 226 -2.97 -28.36 -3.70
N VAL A 227 -4.23 -28.29 -3.22
CA VAL A 227 -4.60 -27.64 -1.96
C VAL A 227 -4.49 -28.59 -0.74
N LEU A 228 -4.55 -29.91 -0.95
CA LEU A 228 -4.46 -30.87 0.15
C LEU A 228 -3.76 -32.19 -0.19
N LEU A 229 -2.91 -32.64 0.74
CA LEU A 229 -2.43 -34.02 0.83
C LEU A 229 -3.33 -34.70 1.87
N TYR A 230 -4.30 -35.52 1.45
CA TYR A 230 -5.19 -36.24 2.37
C TYR A 230 -4.42 -37.30 3.17
N PRO A 231 -4.46 -37.28 4.52
CA PRO A 231 -4.08 -38.41 5.35
C PRO A 231 -5.34 -38.99 5.99
N ASP A 232 -6.07 -39.84 5.28
CA ASP A 232 -7.19 -40.55 5.90
C ASP A 232 -6.70 -41.83 6.57
N LYS A 233 -6.74 -41.78 7.91
CA LYS A 233 -6.78 -42.84 8.95
C LYS A 233 -6.01 -44.14 8.72
N ASP A 234 -5.18 -44.45 9.73
CA ASP A 234 -4.19 -45.55 9.89
C ASP A 234 -2.82 -45.31 9.23
N PRO A 235 -1.72 -45.82 9.84
CA PRO A 235 -0.35 -45.56 9.38
C PRO A 235 -0.22 -45.95 7.91
N ILE A 236 0.01 -44.92 7.10
CA ILE A 236 -0.14 -44.88 5.65
C ILE A 236 0.66 -46.00 4.99
N LYS A 237 -0.03 -46.92 4.32
CA LYS A 237 0.59 -47.74 3.26
C LYS A 237 0.64 -46.88 1.98
N PRO A 238 1.83 -46.69 1.36
CA PRO A 238 2.01 -45.81 0.20
C PRO A 238 1.16 -46.13 -1.04
N ALA A 239 0.57 -47.33 -1.11
CA ALA A 239 -0.13 -47.84 -2.28
C ALA A 239 -1.62 -47.41 -2.38
N ASP A 240 -2.21 -46.87 -1.31
CA ASP A 240 -3.66 -46.61 -1.25
C ASP A 240 -4.02 -45.11 -1.26
N ILE A 241 -3.03 -44.20 -1.39
CA ILE A 241 -3.29 -42.76 -1.57
C ILE A 241 -3.80 -42.52 -2.99
N LYS A 242 -5.12 -42.51 -3.16
CA LYS A 242 -5.75 -41.99 -4.38
C LYS A 242 -5.72 -40.47 -4.35
N TYR A 243 -4.79 -39.88 -5.09
CA TYR A 243 -4.74 -38.43 -5.32
C TYR A 243 -6.04 -37.93 -5.96
N GLY A 244 -6.78 -37.11 -5.22
CA GLY A 244 -7.86 -36.30 -5.79
C GLY A 244 -8.91 -35.88 -4.79
N GLU A 245 -8.86 -34.61 -4.38
CA GLU A 245 -9.76 -33.66 -5.02
C GLU A 245 -8.91 -32.54 -5.64
N ARG A 246 -9.06 -32.43 -6.96
CA ARG A 246 -8.18 -31.74 -7.89
C ARG A 246 -8.57 -30.28 -7.90
N TYR A 247 -7.59 -29.42 -7.65
CA TYR A 247 -7.66 -27.96 -7.70
C TYR A 247 -8.75 -27.29 -6.83
N ASP A 248 -8.44 -26.11 -6.28
CA ASP A 248 -9.47 -25.24 -5.73
C ASP A 248 -9.26 -23.80 -6.18
N TYR A 249 -10.35 -23.04 -6.12
CA TYR A 249 -10.32 -21.60 -6.20
C TYR A 249 -10.39 -21.04 -4.78
N ARG A 250 -9.49 -20.12 -4.47
CA ARG A 250 -9.41 -19.45 -3.19
C ARG A 250 -9.45 -17.95 -3.39
N THR A 251 -10.40 -17.30 -2.74
CA THR A 251 -10.34 -15.86 -2.52
C THR A 251 -9.43 -15.59 -1.33
N GLU A 252 -8.42 -14.75 -1.55
CA GLU A 252 -7.48 -14.32 -0.52
C GLU A 252 -7.65 -12.84 -0.24
N ALA A 253 -7.90 -12.48 1.02
CA ALA A 253 -7.73 -11.12 1.49
C ALA A 253 -6.43 -11.00 2.28
N ARG A 254 -5.60 -10.02 1.95
CA ARG A 254 -4.39 -9.68 2.71
C ARG A 254 -4.47 -8.24 3.13
N TYR A 255 -4.07 -7.95 4.36
CA TYR A 255 -3.96 -6.57 4.83
C TYR A 255 -2.68 -6.38 5.62
N SER A 256 -2.12 -5.18 5.57
CA SER A 256 -0.93 -4.80 6.33
C SER A 256 -1.06 -3.36 6.80
N ILE A 257 -0.72 -3.12 8.05
CA ILE A 257 -0.68 -1.81 8.69
C ILE A 257 0.70 -1.66 9.32
N GLY A 258 1.54 -0.84 8.74
CA GLY A 258 2.90 -0.57 9.21
C GLY A 258 3.03 0.85 9.73
N TYR A 259 3.72 1.05 10.85
CA TYR A 259 4.11 2.37 11.34
C TYR A 259 5.60 2.41 11.68
N ARG A 260 6.36 3.34 11.12
CA ARG A 260 7.78 3.58 11.43
C ARG A 260 7.89 4.60 12.55
N LEU A 261 8.29 4.15 13.73
CA LEU A 261 8.53 5.01 14.89
C LEU A 261 9.83 5.81 14.73
N VAL A 262 10.83 5.23 14.08
CA VAL A 262 12.09 5.89 13.73
C VAL A 262 12.33 5.65 12.24
N ASN A 263 12.57 6.71 11.48
CA ASN A 263 12.80 6.61 10.04
C ASN A 263 13.84 7.65 9.62
N THR A 264 15.10 7.33 9.90
CA THR A 264 16.26 8.14 9.53
C THR A 264 17.16 7.35 8.58
N SER A 265 18.10 8.03 7.92
CA SER A 265 19.08 7.38 7.03
C SER A 265 19.94 6.32 7.72
N SER A 266 20.09 6.39 9.04
CA SER A 266 20.96 5.49 9.82
C SER A 266 20.22 4.58 10.79
N ASN A 267 18.97 4.90 11.13
CA ASN A 267 18.18 4.15 12.08
C ASN A 267 16.74 4.07 11.59
N MET A 268 16.21 2.85 11.55
CA MET A 268 14.84 2.55 11.23
C MET A 268 14.28 1.67 12.34
N PHE A 269 13.14 2.07 12.89
CA PHE A 269 12.35 1.24 13.79
C PHE A 269 10.90 1.30 13.34
N GLY A 270 10.26 0.16 13.17
CA GLY A 270 8.87 0.10 12.78
C GLY A 270 8.13 -1.10 13.36
N ILE A 271 6.81 -0.93 13.44
CA ILE A 271 5.86 -1.94 13.84
C ILE A 271 5.00 -2.25 12.62
N ILE A 272 4.74 -3.51 12.32
CA ILE A 272 3.88 -3.91 11.21
C ILE A 272 2.92 -4.97 11.72
N TYR A 273 1.62 -4.77 11.52
CA TYR A 273 0.63 -5.81 11.67
C TYR A 273 0.21 -6.28 10.28
N ASN A 274 0.34 -7.58 9.98
CA ASN A 274 -0.27 -8.14 8.78
C ASN A 274 -1.33 -9.16 9.16
N GLY A 275 -2.25 -9.35 8.22
CA GLY A 275 -3.21 -10.42 8.28
C GLY A 275 -3.56 -10.95 6.91
N TYR A 276 -3.99 -12.20 6.91
CA TYR A 276 -4.36 -12.99 5.76
C TYR A 276 -5.64 -13.74 6.09
N GLN A 277 -6.56 -13.78 5.13
CA GLN A 277 -7.74 -14.62 5.16
C GLN A 277 -7.85 -15.35 3.83
N GLY A 278 -7.80 -16.67 3.86
CA GLY A 278 -7.96 -17.54 2.71
C GLY A 278 -9.29 -18.26 2.78
N MET A 279 -10.16 -18.00 1.80
CA MET A 279 -11.48 -18.61 1.68
C MET A 279 -11.50 -19.52 0.46
N ASN A 280 -11.43 -20.82 0.69
CA ASN A 280 -11.51 -21.85 -0.34
C ASN A 280 -12.96 -22.01 -0.82
N SER A 281 -13.15 -22.34 -2.10
CA SER A 281 -14.47 -22.48 -2.72
C SER A 281 -15.11 -23.83 -2.42
N ASN A 282 -14.34 -24.92 -2.45
CA ASN A 282 -14.84 -26.26 -2.13
C ASN A 282 -14.27 -26.77 -0.80
N LEU A 283 -13.04 -26.37 -0.47
CA LEU A 283 -12.28 -26.86 0.66
C LEU A 283 -12.44 -25.97 1.91
N HIS A 284 -13.68 -25.61 2.27
CA HIS A 284 -13.98 -24.63 3.33
C HIS A 284 -13.39 -24.97 4.71
N GLN A 285 -13.27 -26.26 5.03
CA GLN A 285 -12.64 -26.74 6.27
C GLN A 285 -11.15 -26.40 6.37
N TYR A 286 -10.54 -26.02 5.24
CA TYR A 286 -9.15 -25.59 5.13
C TYR A 286 -9.03 -24.07 4.92
N ASN A 287 -10.10 -23.31 5.17
CA ASN A 287 -10.01 -21.87 5.29
C ASN A 287 -9.00 -21.51 6.39
N PHE A 288 -8.13 -20.58 6.10
CA PHE A 288 -6.97 -20.28 6.94
C PHE A 288 -6.86 -18.78 7.14
N ASN A 289 -6.71 -18.39 8.40
CA ASN A 289 -6.46 -17.01 8.78
C ASN A 289 -5.12 -16.93 9.51
N TRP A 290 -4.24 -16.06 9.04
CA TRP A 290 -2.94 -15.82 9.64
C TRP A 290 -2.84 -14.35 10.02
N ASN A 291 -2.28 -14.08 11.21
CA ASN A 291 -1.97 -12.74 11.65
C ASN A 291 -0.55 -12.69 12.19
N ASP A 292 0.14 -11.58 11.97
CA ASP A 292 1.48 -11.37 12.51
C ASP A 292 1.71 -9.92 12.96
N LEU A 293 2.33 -9.76 14.11
CA LEU A 293 2.85 -8.50 14.62
C LEU A 293 4.37 -8.51 14.54
N GLN A 294 4.93 -7.65 13.72
CA GLN A 294 6.35 -7.50 13.49
C GLN A 294 6.89 -6.25 14.15
N LEU A 295 8.01 -6.37 14.87
CA LEU A 295 8.86 -5.27 15.32
C LEU A 295 10.17 -5.35 14.55
N ASN A 296 10.52 -4.28 13.84
CA ASN A 296 11.66 -4.25 12.95
C ASN A 296 12.57 -3.09 13.33
N TYR A 297 13.76 -3.39 13.84
CA TYR A 297 14.83 -2.41 14.03
C TYR A 297 15.95 -2.67 13.03
N ARG A 298 16.47 -1.60 12.40
CA ARG A 298 17.64 -1.66 11.54
C ARG A 298 18.48 -0.41 11.68
N PHE A 299 19.76 -0.60 11.91
CA PHE A 299 20.80 0.40 11.90
C PHE A 299 21.61 0.27 10.60
N ILE A 300 21.85 1.37 9.90
CA ILE A 300 22.57 1.39 8.62
C ILE A 300 23.69 2.44 8.66
N LYS A 301 24.83 2.04 8.12
CA LYS A 301 26.02 2.84 7.79
C LYS A 301 26.43 2.52 6.35
N PRO A 302 27.28 3.33 5.70
CA PRO A 302 27.59 3.19 4.27
C PRO A 302 28.01 1.78 3.82
N SER A 303 28.78 1.07 4.64
CA SER A 303 29.28 -0.28 4.31
C SER A 303 28.75 -1.36 5.25
N PHE A 304 27.82 -1.03 6.15
CA PHE A 304 27.43 -1.95 7.21
C PHE A 304 26.00 -1.69 7.68
N TYR A 305 25.29 -2.76 8.01
CA TYR A 305 24.04 -2.64 8.74
C TYR A 305 23.91 -3.74 9.81
N ALA A 306 23.11 -3.44 10.81
CA ALA A 306 22.66 -4.39 11.81
C ALA A 306 21.15 -4.31 11.93
N GLY A 307 20.48 -5.43 12.12
CA GLY A 307 19.04 -5.51 12.24
C GLY A 307 18.62 -6.48 13.33
N LEU A 308 17.45 -6.21 13.90
CA LEU A 308 16.74 -7.14 14.76
C LEU A 308 15.27 -7.09 14.35
N LYS A 309 14.75 -8.22 13.92
CA LYS A 309 13.33 -8.42 13.65
C LYS A 309 12.74 -9.36 14.69
N TYR A 310 11.55 -9.03 15.18
CA TYR A 310 10.75 -9.90 16.01
C TYR A 310 9.36 -10.04 15.39
N ASP A 311 8.92 -11.26 15.16
CA ASP A 311 7.57 -11.58 14.67
C ASP A 311 6.82 -12.37 15.73
N TYR A 312 5.61 -11.93 16.07
CA TYR A 312 4.63 -12.70 16.81
C TYR A 312 3.51 -13.12 15.86
N THR A 313 3.39 -14.42 15.59
CA THR A 313 2.39 -14.97 14.66
C THR A 313 1.28 -15.66 15.43
N TYR A 314 0.05 -15.54 14.95
CA TYR A 314 -1.10 -16.24 15.50
C TYR A 314 -2.05 -16.67 14.37
N ASP A 315 -2.32 -17.98 14.31
CA ASP A 315 -3.04 -18.63 13.23
C ASP A 315 -4.38 -19.19 13.70
N PHE A 316 -5.36 -19.20 12.80
CA PHE A 316 -6.66 -19.84 12.98
C PHE A 316 -6.99 -20.69 11.76
N TYR A 317 -7.51 -21.90 11.99
CA TYR A 317 -8.14 -22.71 10.95
C TYR A 317 -9.65 -22.66 11.11
N SER A 318 -10.36 -22.67 9.98
CA SER A 318 -11.82 -22.56 9.91
C SER A 318 -12.38 -21.21 10.38
N ASN A 319 -13.68 -21.02 10.18
CA ASN A 319 -14.38 -19.78 10.54
C ASN A 319 -14.78 -19.73 12.03
N ASP A 320 -14.39 -20.73 12.85
CA ASP A 320 -14.74 -20.77 14.27
C ASP A 320 -13.74 -20.04 15.18
N PHE A 321 -12.65 -19.50 14.61
CA PHE A 321 -11.60 -18.76 15.30
C PHE A 321 -11.00 -19.51 16.50
N LYS A 322 -11.02 -20.84 16.50
CA LYS A 322 -10.21 -21.60 17.44
C LYS A 322 -8.74 -21.40 17.08
N GLY A 323 -7.96 -20.93 18.05
CA GLY A 323 -6.53 -20.73 17.86
C GLY A 323 -5.87 -22.02 17.39
N TYR A 324 -5.17 -21.97 16.27
CA TYR A 324 -4.49 -23.13 15.69
C TYR A 324 -3.04 -23.20 16.14
N SER A 325 -2.32 -22.08 16.00
CA SER A 325 -0.91 -21.98 16.40
C SER A 325 -0.57 -20.57 16.88
N PHE A 326 0.49 -20.47 17.66
CA PHE A 326 1.21 -19.21 17.83
C PHE A 326 2.72 -19.42 17.70
N GLY A 327 3.42 -18.34 17.35
CA GLY A 327 4.86 -18.37 17.19
C GLY A 327 5.53 -17.06 17.58
N HIS A 328 6.75 -17.18 18.07
CA HIS A 328 7.70 -16.09 18.25
C HIS A 328 8.88 -16.35 17.33
N LEU A 329 9.29 -15.40 16.52
CA LEU A 329 10.49 -15.49 15.69
C LEU A 329 11.36 -14.26 15.95
N LEU A 330 12.61 -14.48 16.31
CA LEU A 330 13.63 -13.45 16.44
C LEU A 330 14.68 -13.64 15.35
N THR A 331 14.96 -12.59 14.60
CA THR A 331 15.95 -12.59 13.51
C THR A 331 16.94 -11.44 13.70
N PRO A 332 18.02 -11.65 14.49
CA PRO A 332 19.20 -10.79 14.42
C PRO A 332 19.91 -10.98 13.08
N GLU A 333 20.37 -9.88 12.49
CA GLU A 333 21.10 -9.87 11.23
C GLU A 333 22.20 -8.81 11.25
N LEU A 334 23.36 -9.15 10.73
CA LEU A 334 24.44 -8.22 10.41
C LEU A 334 24.73 -8.32 8.93
N GLY A 335 25.01 -7.20 8.26
CA GLY A 335 25.42 -7.23 6.88
C GLY A 335 26.47 -6.20 6.54
N TYR A 336 27.27 -6.54 5.54
CA TYR A 336 28.32 -5.71 4.95
C TYR A 336 27.93 -5.38 3.51
N ILE A 337 28.09 -4.11 3.13
CA ILE A 337 27.72 -3.58 1.82
C ILE A 337 29.00 -3.15 1.11
N THR A 338 29.25 -3.72 -0.07
CA THR A 338 30.41 -3.42 -0.90
C THR A 338 30.03 -3.33 -2.37
N GLY A 339 29.82 -2.09 -2.85
CA GLY A 339 29.31 -1.86 -4.19
C GLY A 339 27.94 -2.51 -4.37
N ASP A 340 27.83 -3.40 -5.36
CA ASP A 340 26.61 -4.11 -5.71
C ASP A 340 26.39 -5.41 -4.92
N LEU A 341 27.32 -5.76 -4.02
CA LEU A 341 27.25 -6.96 -3.18
C LEU A 341 26.85 -6.60 -1.75
N ILE A 342 25.87 -7.34 -1.23
CA ILE A 342 25.53 -7.38 0.19
C ILE A 342 25.82 -8.79 0.70
N ILE A 343 26.63 -8.88 1.76
CA ILE A 343 26.87 -10.12 2.49
C ILE A 343 26.18 -9.98 3.83
N SER A 344 25.34 -10.93 4.24
CA SER A 344 24.73 -10.91 5.57
C SER A 344 24.85 -12.23 6.31
N VAL A 345 24.98 -12.13 7.63
CA VAL A 345 24.90 -13.26 8.54
C VAL A 345 23.79 -12.99 9.54
N GLY A 346 23.04 -14.02 9.88
CA GLY A 346 21.95 -13.89 10.83
C GLY A 346 21.53 -15.24 11.37
N SER A 347 20.48 -15.24 12.18
CA SER A 347 19.86 -16.48 12.65
C SER A 347 18.39 -16.28 12.87
N ASN A 348 17.57 -17.25 12.47
CA ASN A 348 16.19 -17.30 12.92
C ASN A 348 16.11 -18.14 14.18
N VAL A 349 15.63 -17.55 15.27
CA VAL A 349 15.31 -18.26 16.51
C VAL A 349 13.80 -18.24 16.66
N ALA A 350 13.15 -19.39 16.43
CA ALA A 350 11.70 -19.49 16.45
C ALA A 350 11.21 -20.42 17.56
N LEU A 351 10.25 -19.96 18.35
CA LEU A 351 9.46 -20.78 19.26
C LEU A 351 8.06 -20.89 18.68
N ARG A 352 7.55 -22.10 18.49
CA ARG A 352 6.22 -22.34 17.93
C ARG A 352 5.43 -23.28 18.84
N HIS A 353 4.12 -23.10 18.85
CA HIS A 353 3.20 -23.96 19.57
C HIS A 353 1.90 -24.14 18.79
N TYR A 354 1.43 -25.38 18.67
CA TYR A 354 0.17 -25.76 18.03
C TYR A 354 -0.83 -26.24 19.09
N PHE A 355 -2.04 -25.68 19.07
CA PHE A 355 -3.09 -26.01 20.04
C PHE A 355 -3.88 -27.26 19.64
N GLU A 356 -4.10 -27.44 18.33
CA GLU A 356 -4.81 -28.60 17.78
C GLU A 356 -3.83 -29.66 17.25
N LYS A 357 -4.30 -30.90 17.12
CA LYS A 357 -3.51 -31.98 16.51
C LYS A 357 -3.22 -31.61 15.06
N VAL A 358 -1.97 -31.22 14.83
CA VAL A 358 -1.41 -31.11 13.49
C VAL A 358 -1.50 -32.50 12.85
N TYR A 359 -1.43 -32.59 11.53
CA TYR A 359 -1.09 -33.83 10.81
C TYR A 359 0.26 -34.46 11.23
N SER A 360 0.91 -33.94 12.29
CA SER A 360 2.08 -34.50 12.97
C SER A 360 1.67 -35.07 14.34
N PRO A 361 2.32 -36.13 14.82
CA PRO A 361 1.98 -36.76 16.09
C PRO A 361 2.05 -35.80 17.30
N ASP A 362 1.47 -36.22 18.43
CA ASP A 362 1.37 -35.39 19.66
C ASP A 362 2.73 -34.85 20.17
N PHE A 363 3.86 -35.41 19.70
CA PHE A 363 5.22 -35.01 20.02
C PHE A 363 5.77 -33.79 19.22
N ASP A 364 5.00 -33.16 18.33
CA ASP A 364 5.47 -32.02 17.54
C ASP A 364 4.74 -30.70 17.86
N ARG A 365 4.04 -30.63 19.00
CA ARG A 365 3.19 -29.48 19.34
C ARG A 365 3.97 -28.22 19.61
N SER A 366 5.09 -28.32 20.32
CA SER A 366 5.97 -27.18 20.55
C SER A 366 7.30 -27.43 19.86
N SER A 367 7.89 -26.39 19.27
CA SER A 367 9.23 -26.50 18.69
C SER A 367 10.07 -25.26 18.93
N LEU A 368 11.38 -25.48 19.08
CA LEU A 368 12.43 -24.47 19.10
C LEU A 368 13.32 -24.67 17.87
N LEU A 369 13.27 -23.72 16.96
CA LEU A 369 14.13 -23.64 15.79
C LEU A 369 15.27 -22.66 16.03
N ILE A 370 16.49 -23.08 15.70
CA ILE A 370 17.67 -22.23 15.58
C ILE A 370 18.26 -22.46 14.18
N ASP A 371 18.19 -21.44 13.32
CA ASP A 371 18.53 -21.51 11.89
C ASP A 371 19.49 -20.36 11.50
N PRO A 372 20.77 -20.44 11.89
CA PRO A 372 21.80 -19.55 11.39
C PRO A 372 21.92 -19.62 9.86
N TYR A 373 22.21 -18.47 9.25
CA TYR A 373 22.38 -18.35 7.81
C TYR A 373 23.48 -17.37 7.43
N LEU A 374 24.06 -17.63 6.26
CA LEU A 374 24.92 -16.73 5.50
C LEU A 374 24.21 -16.44 4.18
N SER A 375 24.15 -15.17 3.79
CA SER A 375 23.54 -14.75 2.53
C SER A 375 24.43 -13.82 1.72
N PHE A 376 24.35 -13.98 0.41
CA PHE A 376 25.01 -13.18 -0.61
C PHE A 376 23.94 -12.65 -1.56
N ASN A 377 23.81 -11.33 -1.64
CA ASN A 377 22.92 -10.67 -2.58
C ASN A 377 23.75 -9.78 -3.51
N TYR A 378 23.83 -10.17 -4.78
CA TYR A 378 24.59 -9.47 -5.80
C TYR A 378 23.64 -8.84 -6.83
N SER A 379 23.72 -7.53 -7.00
CA SER A 379 22.91 -6.78 -7.97
C SER A 379 23.72 -6.49 -9.23
N PHE A 380 23.57 -7.29 -10.29
CA PHE A 380 24.27 -7.03 -11.56
C PHE A 380 23.79 -5.73 -12.23
N SER A 381 22.53 -5.36 -12.00
CA SER A 381 21.91 -4.12 -12.46
C SER A 381 20.63 -3.86 -11.64
N PRO A 382 19.97 -2.70 -11.79
CA PRO A 382 18.64 -2.47 -11.19
C PRO A 382 17.57 -3.51 -11.57
N SER A 383 17.80 -4.26 -12.65
CA SER A 383 16.86 -5.22 -13.23
C SER A 383 17.26 -6.68 -13.02
N LEU A 384 18.47 -6.96 -12.54
CA LEU A 384 18.99 -8.34 -12.41
C LEU A 384 19.73 -8.50 -11.09
N THR A 385 19.24 -9.43 -10.27
CA THR A 385 19.76 -9.73 -8.94
C THR A 385 19.96 -11.23 -8.78
N LEU A 386 21.10 -11.63 -8.22
CA LEU A 386 21.35 -12.98 -7.74
C LEU A 386 21.35 -12.96 -6.21
N PHE A 387 20.59 -13.85 -5.61
CA PHE A 387 20.56 -14.07 -4.19
C PHE A 387 20.90 -15.52 -3.89
N ASN A 388 21.86 -15.74 -3.01
CA ASN A 388 22.14 -17.03 -2.43
C ASN A 388 22.05 -16.92 -0.91
N LYS A 389 21.46 -17.93 -0.28
CA LYS A 389 21.37 -18.03 1.17
C LYS A 389 21.62 -19.47 1.57
N ASP A 390 22.69 -19.68 2.29
CA ASP A 390 23.01 -20.97 2.88
C ASP A 390 22.60 -20.92 4.35
N SER A 391 21.75 -21.86 4.75
CA SER A 391 21.27 -21.97 6.12
C SER A 391 21.56 -23.35 6.68
N PHE A 392 21.88 -23.39 7.96
CA PHE A 392 21.99 -24.60 8.75
C PHE A 392 21.06 -24.44 9.93
N GLY A 393 20.19 -25.41 10.17
CA GLY A 393 19.20 -25.31 11.22
C GLY A 393 19.11 -26.55 12.08
N ILE A 394 18.74 -26.31 13.34
CA ILE A 394 18.35 -27.33 14.31
C ILE A 394 16.95 -26.97 14.79
N ASN A 395 16.00 -27.87 14.63
CA ASN A 395 14.64 -27.74 15.14
C ASN A 395 14.37 -28.82 16.17
N ASN A 396 14.21 -28.44 17.43
CA ASN A 396 13.89 -29.36 18.52
C ASN A 396 12.39 -29.26 18.80
N SER A 397 11.64 -30.31 18.56
CA SER A 397 10.23 -30.44 18.94
C SER A 397 10.05 -31.39 20.13
N GLU A 398 8.81 -31.49 20.65
CA GLU A 398 8.45 -32.30 21.82
C GLU A 398 8.55 -33.83 21.62
N GLY A 399 9.69 -34.34 21.15
CA GLY A 399 9.94 -35.78 20.96
C GLY A 399 10.68 -36.13 19.69
N ASP A 400 10.98 -35.14 18.85
CA ASP A 400 11.89 -35.26 17.72
C ASP A 400 12.85 -34.07 17.66
N ALA A 401 14.05 -34.28 17.13
CA ALA A 401 14.98 -33.21 16.81
C ALA A 401 15.39 -33.35 15.36
N TRP A 402 15.41 -32.26 14.61
CA TRP A 402 15.73 -32.27 13.19
C TRP A 402 16.93 -31.37 12.98
N LYS A 403 17.99 -31.91 12.37
CA LYS A 403 19.09 -31.09 11.86
C LYS A 403 18.96 -31.02 10.36
N TYR A 404 19.11 -29.83 9.80
CA TYR A 404 19.07 -29.63 8.38
C TYR A 404 20.13 -28.67 7.88
N MET A 405 20.55 -28.88 6.64
CA MET A 405 21.33 -27.93 5.86
C MET A 405 20.53 -27.59 4.62
N ARG A 406 20.34 -26.29 4.37
CA ARG A 406 19.50 -25.73 3.32
C ARG A 406 20.25 -24.63 2.58
N PRO A 407 21.00 -24.97 1.52
CA PRO A 407 21.33 -24.04 0.44
C PRO A 407 20.05 -23.61 -0.32
N ASP A 408 19.93 -22.31 -0.54
CA ASP A 408 18.88 -21.66 -1.31
C ASP A 408 19.55 -20.74 -2.34
N LEU A 409 19.29 -20.98 -3.62
CA LEU A 409 19.75 -20.15 -4.73
C LEU A 409 18.55 -19.54 -5.45
N LYS A 410 18.53 -18.21 -5.53
CA LYS A 410 17.48 -17.42 -6.17
C LYS A 410 18.05 -16.50 -7.23
N LEU A 411 17.56 -16.63 -8.45
CA LEU A 411 17.84 -15.69 -9.53
C LEU A 411 16.61 -14.85 -9.78
N GLY A 412 16.74 -13.52 -9.65
CA GLY A 412 15.65 -12.57 -9.85
C GLY A 412 15.91 -11.65 -11.03
N LEU A 413 15.00 -11.64 -12.01
CA LEU A 413 14.97 -10.67 -13.11
C LEU A 413 13.72 -9.81 -12.98
N ASN A 414 13.85 -8.49 -12.96
CA ASN A 414 12.75 -7.53 -12.90
C ASN A 414 12.86 -6.53 -14.06
N TYR A 415 11.85 -6.47 -14.93
CA TYR A 415 11.79 -5.51 -16.03
C TYR A 415 10.67 -4.48 -15.80
N ARG A 416 10.87 -3.20 -16.16
CA ARG A 416 9.90 -2.10 -15.96
C ARG A 416 9.78 -1.23 -17.22
N TYR A 417 8.56 -0.84 -17.59
CA TYR A 417 8.26 -0.02 -18.78
C TYR A 417 7.29 1.17 -18.51
N GLY A 418 7.53 2.38 -19.08
CA GLY A 418 6.55 3.49 -19.24
C GLY A 418 6.30 4.50 -18.08
N ARG A 419 5.68 5.69 -18.34
CA ARG A 419 5.53 6.85 -17.39
C ARG A 419 4.33 7.87 -17.45
N SER A 420 3.30 7.82 -18.32
CA SER A 420 2.29 8.95 -18.42
C SER A 420 0.78 8.64 -18.29
N ILE A 421 0.34 7.43 -18.67
CA ILE A 421 -0.70 6.65 -17.98
C ILE A 421 0.10 5.41 -17.62
N VAL A 422 0.40 5.23 -16.35
CA VAL A 422 1.52 4.36 -15.99
C VAL A 422 1.04 2.93 -15.83
N LEU A 423 0.52 2.33 -16.90
CA LEU A 423 0.52 0.89 -17.04
C LEU A 423 1.98 0.44 -17.14
N THR A 424 2.69 0.47 -16.02
CA THR A 424 3.95 -0.21 -15.87
C THR A 424 3.58 -1.68 -15.82
N MET A 425 3.88 -2.43 -16.87
CA MET A 425 4.00 -3.86 -16.77
C MET A 425 5.36 -4.11 -16.12
N SER A 426 5.36 -4.55 -14.85
CA SER A 426 6.57 -5.12 -14.27
C SER A 426 6.49 -6.63 -14.30
N GLY A 427 7.42 -7.25 -14.99
CA GLY A 427 7.60 -8.70 -15.08
C GLY A 427 8.70 -9.15 -14.13
N GLY A 428 8.41 -10.06 -13.21
CA GLY A 428 9.40 -10.69 -12.35
C GLY A 428 9.54 -12.18 -12.71
N PHE A 429 10.76 -12.65 -12.95
CA PHE A 429 11.07 -14.09 -12.96
C PHE A 429 11.92 -14.41 -11.74
N SER A 430 11.55 -15.43 -10.99
CA SER A 430 12.37 -15.94 -9.89
C SER A 430 12.43 -17.45 -9.93
N TYR A 431 13.64 -18.02 -9.89
CA TYR A 431 13.87 -19.47 -9.85
C TYR A 431 14.62 -19.86 -8.59
N TYR A 432 14.13 -20.91 -7.92
CA TYR A 432 14.63 -21.37 -6.62
C TYR A 432 15.11 -22.82 -6.73
N ILE A 433 16.30 -23.12 -6.22
CA ILE A 433 16.72 -24.49 -5.91
C ILE A 433 16.94 -24.59 -4.41
N PHE A 434 16.16 -25.46 -3.78
CA PHE A 434 16.30 -25.81 -2.38
C PHE A 434 16.85 -27.23 -2.31
N SER A 435 17.92 -27.47 -1.54
CA SER A 435 18.27 -28.83 -1.13
C SER A 435 18.29 -28.91 0.38
N GLU A 436 17.52 -29.81 0.98
CA GLU A 436 17.51 -29.99 2.43
C GLU A 436 17.93 -31.41 2.77
N LYS A 437 18.99 -31.54 3.57
CA LYS A 437 19.42 -32.82 4.15
C LYS A 437 18.93 -32.89 5.59
N ILE A 438 17.89 -33.66 5.86
CA ILE A 438 17.30 -33.78 7.19
C ILE A 438 17.80 -35.03 7.89
N SER A 439 18.29 -34.89 9.13
CA SER A 439 18.57 -36.02 10.02
C SER A 439 17.80 -35.89 11.32
N ASN A 440 17.05 -36.92 11.70
CA ASN A 440 16.36 -37.01 12.99
C ASN A 440 17.15 -37.94 13.94
N PRO A 441 17.82 -37.43 14.99
CA PRO A 441 18.53 -38.25 15.96
C PRO A 441 17.62 -38.89 17.02
N ASP A 442 16.36 -38.45 17.20
CA ASP A 442 15.53 -38.74 18.39
C ASP A 442 14.60 -39.96 18.29
N TYR A 443 14.82 -40.83 17.32
CA TYR A 443 14.51 -42.26 17.51
C TYR A 443 15.34 -42.93 18.65
N LEU A 444 15.90 -42.16 19.58
CA LEU A 444 16.63 -42.62 20.77
C LEU A 444 15.77 -43.43 21.76
N LYS A 445 14.44 -43.44 21.63
CA LYS A 445 13.55 -44.34 22.41
C LYS A 445 13.11 -45.59 21.66
N ASP A 446 13.32 -45.66 20.35
CA ASP A 446 13.08 -46.87 19.55
C ASP A 446 14.40 -47.28 18.90
N ASN A 447 15.12 -48.18 19.59
CA ASN A 447 16.41 -48.72 19.14
C ASN A 447 16.36 -49.42 17.76
N LYS A 448 15.20 -49.51 17.11
CA LYS A 448 15.01 -50.13 15.79
C LYS A 448 14.84 -49.14 14.64
N ALA A 449 14.63 -47.85 14.90
CA ALA A 449 14.35 -46.90 13.84
C ALA A 449 15.63 -46.22 13.35
N GLU A 450 15.98 -46.51 12.09
CA GLU A 450 17.14 -45.94 11.44
C GLU A 450 16.98 -44.44 11.23
N ALA A 451 18.05 -43.67 11.51
CA ALA A 451 18.11 -42.25 11.22
C ALA A 451 17.85 -42.01 9.72
N ARG A 452 16.75 -41.34 9.41
CA ARG A 452 16.40 -41.00 8.03
C ARG A 452 17.29 -39.87 7.51
N ASN A 453 17.71 -40.00 6.26
CA ASN A 453 18.48 -38.99 5.54
C ASN A 453 17.67 -38.52 4.33
N ASP A 454 16.74 -37.61 4.59
CA ASP A 454 15.85 -37.09 3.57
C ASP A 454 16.60 -36.01 2.76
N LYS A 455 16.58 -36.13 1.42
CA LYS A 455 17.02 -35.13 0.47
C LYS A 455 15.81 -34.66 -0.31
N ARG A 456 15.47 -33.38 -0.16
CA ARG A 456 14.43 -32.71 -0.97
C ARG A 456 15.08 -31.78 -1.98
N ILE A 457 14.55 -31.74 -3.19
CA ILE A 457 14.88 -30.75 -4.21
C ILE A 457 13.58 -30.05 -4.58
N THR A 458 13.53 -28.73 -4.35
CA THR A 458 12.37 -27.93 -4.72
C THR A 458 12.76 -26.95 -5.82
N PHE A 459 11.99 -26.98 -6.90
CA PHE A 459 12.03 -25.98 -7.96
C PHE A 459 10.79 -25.12 -7.85
N ASP A 460 11.00 -23.82 -7.64
CA ASP A 460 9.92 -22.84 -7.71
C ASP A 460 10.24 -21.88 -8.85
N THR A 461 9.27 -21.59 -9.70
CA THR A 461 9.35 -20.52 -10.68
C THR A 461 8.12 -19.64 -10.56
N THR A 462 8.33 -18.35 -10.36
CA THR A 462 7.26 -17.35 -10.33
C THR A 462 7.40 -16.41 -11.51
N ILE A 463 6.31 -16.19 -12.23
CA ILE A 463 6.16 -15.12 -13.22
C ILE A 463 5.04 -14.20 -12.74
N ASP A 464 5.41 -12.98 -12.37
CA ASP A 464 4.45 -11.96 -11.96
C ASP A 464 4.37 -10.84 -13.00
N PHE A 465 3.16 -10.46 -13.38
CA PHE A 465 2.88 -9.21 -14.06
C PHE A 465 2.12 -8.29 -13.12
N ARG A 466 2.65 -7.09 -12.94
CA ARG A 466 1.93 -6.04 -12.19
C ARG A 466 1.64 -4.91 -13.14
N LEU A 467 0.39 -4.46 -13.16
CA LEU A 467 -0.07 -3.27 -13.88
C LEU A 467 -0.35 -2.21 -12.85
N TYR A 468 0.48 -1.18 -12.82
CA TYR A 468 0.32 -0.11 -11.85
C TYR A 468 -0.71 0.92 -12.30
N SER A 469 -1.45 1.41 -11.33
CA SER A 469 -2.06 2.73 -11.24
C SER A 469 -1.63 3.26 -9.87
N ASP A 470 -1.61 4.58 -9.66
CA ASP A 470 -0.87 5.24 -8.56
C ASP A 470 -0.87 4.49 -7.21
N LYS A 471 -2.06 4.12 -6.70
CA LYS A 471 -2.24 3.37 -5.44
C LYS A 471 -2.87 1.99 -5.60
N ILE A 472 -3.14 1.60 -6.84
CA ILE A 472 -3.83 0.36 -7.17
C ILE A 472 -3.00 -0.36 -8.22
N TYR A 473 -2.58 -1.58 -7.95
CA TYR A 473 -2.07 -2.41 -9.03
C TYR A 473 -2.83 -3.70 -9.17
N LEU A 474 -3.02 -4.09 -10.42
CA LEU A 474 -3.43 -5.44 -10.76
C LEU A 474 -2.19 -6.31 -10.73
N ASN A 475 -2.21 -7.42 -10.00
CA ASN A 475 -1.20 -8.46 -10.10
C ASN A 475 -1.80 -9.71 -10.71
N THR A 476 -1.10 -10.24 -11.70
CA THR A 476 -1.27 -11.62 -12.13
C THR A 476 0.02 -12.36 -11.85
N GLY A 477 -0.10 -13.59 -11.39
CA GLY A 477 1.05 -14.39 -11.02
C GLY A 477 0.82 -15.84 -11.41
N TYR A 478 1.83 -16.47 -11.97
CA TYR A 478 1.87 -17.91 -12.14
C TYR A 478 3.09 -18.46 -11.40
N SER A 479 2.86 -19.45 -10.55
CA SER A 479 3.91 -20.20 -9.86
C SER A 479 3.82 -21.67 -10.19
N LEU A 480 4.97 -22.28 -10.51
CA LEU A 480 5.12 -23.72 -10.60
C LEU A 480 6.08 -24.19 -9.51
N LEU A 481 5.59 -25.07 -8.66
CA LEU A 481 6.34 -25.71 -7.59
C LEU A 481 6.48 -27.20 -7.90
N LEU A 482 7.71 -27.65 -8.13
CA LEU A 482 8.06 -29.05 -8.25
C LEU A 482 8.84 -29.45 -7.01
N ASN A 483 8.38 -30.48 -6.31
CA ASN A 483 9.09 -31.03 -5.17
C ASN A 483 9.47 -32.49 -5.46
N MET A 484 10.73 -32.81 -5.23
CA MET A 484 11.30 -34.14 -5.42
C MET A 484 12.01 -34.56 -4.15
N SER A 485 11.79 -35.79 -3.70
CA SER A 485 12.35 -36.34 -2.47
C SER A 485 12.80 -37.78 -2.66
N ASN A 486 13.86 -38.16 -1.96
CA ASN A 486 14.31 -39.55 -1.86
C ASN A 486 13.51 -40.40 -0.85
N VAL A 487 12.45 -39.85 -0.25
CA VAL A 487 11.57 -40.56 0.67
C VAL A 487 10.45 -41.25 -0.09
N ASP A 488 10.39 -42.57 -0.01
CA ASP A 488 9.35 -43.43 -0.60
C ASP A 488 8.01 -43.37 0.15
N SER A 489 7.43 -42.17 0.26
CA SER A 489 6.11 -41.97 0.89
C SER A 489 5.08 -41.31 -0.01
N GLY A 490 5.45 -40.93 -1.25
CA GLY A 490 4.56 -40.24 -2.19
C GLY A 490 4.24 -38.78 -1.82
N ILE A 491 4.10 -38.47 -0.53
CA ILE A 491 3.72 -37.16 0.05
C ILE A 491 4.68 -36.03 -0.38
N TYR A 492 5.96 -36.34 -0.60
CA TYR A 492 6.99 -35.34 -0.90
C TYR A 492 7.23 -35.11 -2.40
N ASN A 493 6.70 -35.96 -3.28
CA ASN A 493 6.88 -35.86 -4.73
C ASN A 493 5.62 -35.30 -5.37
N PHE A 494 5.63 -34.02 -5.74
CA PHE A 494 4.46 -33.38 -6.34
C PHE A 494 4.82 -32.25 -7.31
N SER A 495 3.88 -31.96 -8.22
CA SER A 495 3.84 -30.74 -9.03
C SER A 495 2.61 -29.93 -8.61
N ARG A 496 2.79 -28.64 -8.37
CA ARG A 496 1.73 -27.70 -8.00
C ARG A 496 1.81 -26.47 -8.88
N HIS A 497 0.71 -26.15 -9.52
CA HIS A 497 0.53 -24.96 -10.34
C HIS A 497 -0.37 -24.01 -9.59
N ILE A 498 0.05 -22.77 -9.45
CA ILE A 498 -0.70 -21.71 -8.79
C ILE A 498 -0.85 -20.57 -9.79
N ALA A 499 -2.07 -20.25 -10.17
CA ALA A 499 -2.39 -19.04 -10.91
C ALA A 499 -3.11 -18.08 -9.99
N SER A 500 -2.77 -16.79 -10.05
CA SER A 500 -3.39 -15.76 -9.23
C SER A 500 -3.70 -14.53 -10.06
N LEU A 501 -4.81 -13.90 -9.73
CA LEU A 501 -5.24 -12.62 -10.23
C LEU A 501 -5.74 -11.82 -9.04
N GLY A 502 -5.23 -10.61 -8.84
CA GLY A 502 -5.72 -9.79 -7.76
C GLY A 502 -5.48 -8.32 -7.94
N VAL A 503 -6.16 -7.58 -7.08
CA VAL A 503 -6.08 -6.14 -6.99
C VAL A 503 -5.49 -5.80 -5.64
N LYS A 504 -4.47 -4.96 -5.64
CA LYS A 504 -3.85 -4.48 -4.43
C LYS A 504 -3.91 -2.97 -4.34
N PHE A 505 -4.34 -2.51 -3.18
CA PHE A 505 -4.35 -1.13 -2.74
C PHE A 505 -3.18 -0.92 -1.78
N VAL A 506 -2.38 0.11 -2.03
CA VAL A 506 -1.28 0.53 -1.16
C VAL A 506 -1.45 2.00 -0.87
N TYR A 507 -1.51 2.36 0.41
CA TYR A 507 -1.61 3.74 0.87
C TYR A 507 -0.40 4.10 1.74
#